data_AF-A0A382B2E1-F1
#
_entry.id   AF-A0A382B2E1-F1
#
_cell.length_a   1.000
_cell.length_b   1.000
_cell.length_c   1.000
_cell.angle_alpha   90.00
_cell.angle_beta   90.00
_cell.angle_gamma   90.00
#
_symmetry.space_group_name_H-M   'P 1'
#
loop_
_entity.id
_entity.type
_entity.pdbx_description
1 polymer ?
#
loop_
_entity_poly.entity_id
_entity_poly.type
_entity_poly.pdbx_seq_one_letter_code
_entity_poly.pdbx_strand_id
1 'polypeptide(L)'
;MFEAKNSMPRIIVIGGGATGCGVARDLVLRGYQTTLVESGNLGSGTSSRSHGMLQSGARYAVTETSFAAECYRERNIISKIFPKAVKL
;
A
#
# COMPACT_ATOMS: atom_id res chain seq x y z
N MET A 1 13.80 -40.52 6.95
CA MET A 1 12.87 -39.73 6.13
C MET A 1 12.97 -38.29 6.62
N PHE A 2 13.64 -37.41 5.87
CA PHE A 2 13.68 -35.98 6.19
C PHE A 2 12.41 -35.37 5.62
N GLU A 3 11.48 -35.03 6.51
CA GLU A 3 10.30 -34.27 6.16
C GLU A 3 10.75 -32.85 5.81
N ALA A 4 10.63 -32.48 4.54
CA ALA A 4 10.84 -31.11 4.13
C ALA A 4 9.75 -30.27 4.81
N LYS A 5 10.10 -29.60 5.91
CA LYS A 5 9.26 -28.52 6.46
C LYS A 5 8.97 -27.59 5.31
N ASN A 6 7.71 -27.53 4.90
CA ASN A 6 7.21 -26.55 3.96
C ASN A 6 7.30 -25.18 4.65
N SER A 7 8.52 -24.63 4.68
CA SER A 7 8.87 -23.42 5.39
C SER A 7 8.21 -22.27 4.67
N MET A 8 7.07 -21.80 5.18
CA MET A 8 6.44 -20.60 4.65
C MET A 8 7.49 -19.49 4.50
N PRO A 9 7.61 -18.86 3.33
CA PRO A 9 8.59 -17.80 3.13
C PRO A 9 8.37 -16.68 4.16
N ARG A 10 9.45 -16.34 4.87
CA ARG A 10 9.47 -15.21 5.80
C ARG A 10 9.92 -13.98 5.05
N ILE A 11 9.12 -12.91 5.11
CA ILE A 11 9.40 -11.66 4.41
C ILE A 11 9.55 -10.55 5.43
N ILE A 12 10.60 -9.74 5.27
CA ILE A 12 10.80 -8.52 6.05
C ILE A 12 10.56 -7.34 5.12
N VAL A 13 9.66 -6.44 5.52
CA VAL A 13 9.42 -5.16 4.84
C VAL A 13 10.07 -4.06 5.66
N ILE A 14 10.97 -3.30 5.05
CA ILE A 14 11.69 -2.20 5.70
C ILE A 14 11.04 -0.87 5.28
N GLY A 15 10.58 -0.10 6.26
CA GLY A 15 9.86 1.16 6.10
C GLY A 15 8.35 1.02 6.32
N GLY A 16 7.83 1.77 7.29
CA GLY A 16 6.43 1.83 7.70
C GLY A 16 5.64 3.00 7.13
N GLY A 17 6.05 3.52 5.97
CA GLY A 17 5.25 4.46 5.17
C GLY A 17 4.07 3.77 4.47
N ALA A 18 3.26 4.53 3.72
CA ALA A 18 2.11 4.03 2.98
C ALA A 18 2.46 2.84 2.06
N THR A 19 3.60 2.92 1.35
CA THR A 19 4.07 1.84 0.48
C THR A 19 4.39 0.57 1.26
N GLY A 20 5.19 0.66 2.31
CA GLY A 20 5.58 -0.51 3.10
C GLY A 20 4.40 -1.15 3.83
N CYS A 21 3.49 -0.34 4.40
CA CYS A 21 2.25 -0.83 4.98
C CYS A 21 1.35 -1.51 3.94
N GLY A 22 1.24 -0.95 2.73
CA GLY A 22 0.49 -1.55 1.63
C GLY A 22 1.06 -2.90 1.19
N VAL A 23 2.39 -2.98 1.01
CA VAL A 23 3.09 -4.22 0.67
C VAL A 23 2.92 -5.26 1.78
N ALA A 24 3.13 -4.90 3.04
CA ALA A 24 2.97 -5.82 4.16
C ALA A 24 1.52 -6.36 4.24
N ARG A 25 0.51 -5.51 4.00
CA ARG A 25 -0.89 -5.93 3.93
C ARG A 25 -1.13 -6.94 2.81
N ASP A 26 -0.64 -6.67 1.60
CA ASP A 26 -0.81 -7.58 0.46
C ASP A 26 -0.13 -8.94 0.72
N LEU A 27 1.08 -8.94 1.27
CA LEU A 27 1.80 -10.18 1.63
C LEU A 27 1.06 -11.00 2.68
N VAL A 28 0.51 -10.37 3.72
CA VAL A 28 -0.29 -11.06 4.74
C VAL A 28 -1.56 -11.64 4.13
N LEU A 29 -2.25 -10.91 3.24
CA LEU A 29 -3.44 -11.42 2.55
C LEU A 29 -3.15 -12.62 1.64
N ARG A 30 -1.91 -12.76 1.16
CA ARG A 30 -1.43 -13.91 0.37
C ARG A 30 -0.91 -15.08 1.22
N GLY A 31 -0.90 -14.95 2.54
CA GLY A 31 -0.50 -16.01 3.48
C GLY A 31 0.99 -16.05 3.84
N TYR A 32 1.76 -15.00 3.52
CA TYR A 32 3.18 -14.95 3.90
C TYR A 32 3.38 -14.53 5.36
N GLN A 33 4.37 -15.12 6.03
CA GLN A 33 4.81 -14.65 7.34
C GLN A 33 5.61 -13.35 7.17
N THR A 34 4.98 -12.21 7.46
CA THR A 34 5.54 -10.89 7.16
C THR A 34 5.86 -10.12 8.45
N THR A 35 7.04 -9.51 8.51
CA THR A 35 7.44 -8.59 9.58
C THR A 35 7.75 -7.23 8.96
N LEU A 36 7.09 -6.17 9.42
CA LEU A 36 7.37 -4.79 9.01
C LEU A 36 8.23 -4.11 10.08
N VAL A 37 9.31 -3.45 9.65
CA VAL A 37 10.23 -2.72 10.52
C VAL A 37 10.24 -1.25 10.11
N GLU A 38 10.02 -0.35 11.07
CA GLU A 38 10.07 1.10 10.90
C GLU A 38 10.95 1.69 12.00
N SER A 39 11.75 2.70 11.65
CA SER A 39 12.66 3.39 12.57
C SER A 39 11.92 4.30 13.54
N GLY A 40 10.78 4.87 13.12
CA GLY A 40 9.93 5.74 13.95
C GLY A 40 8.49 5.24 14.11
N ASN A 41 7.55 6.18 14.15
CA ASN A 41 6.13 5.87 14.11
C ASN A 41 5.70 5.52 12.68
N LEU A 42 4.70 4.64 12.53
CA LEU A 42 4.11 4.34 11.24
C LEU A 42 3.66 5.63 10.53
N GLY A 43 3.99 5.75 9.24
CA GLY A 43 3.66 6.89 8.40
C GLY A 43 4.44 8.18 8.67
N SER A 44 5.34 8.23 9.67
CA SER A 44 6.03 9.46 10.09
C SER A 44 6.96 10.09 9.04
N GLY A 45 7.35 9.34 8.01
CA GLY A 45 8.06 9.86 6.83
C GLY A 45 7.17 10.68 5.90
N THR A 46 7.45 10.64 4.59
CA THR A 46 6.71 11.39 3.54
C THR A 46 5.20 11.14 3.56
N SER A 47 4.76 9.96 4.02
CA SER A 47 3.34 9.61 4.09
C SER A 47 2.52 10.55 4.99
N SER A 48 3.13 11.14 6.01
CA SER A 48 2.49 12.16 6.88
C SER A 48 2.67 13.60 6.38
N ARG A 49 3.44 13.80 5.30
CA ARG A 49 3.81 15.11 4.75
C ARG A 49 3.23 15.34 3.35
N SER A 50 2.05 14.81 3.11
CA SER A 50 1.28 15.02 1.88
C SER A 50 0.16 16.04 2.12
N HIS A 51 -0.49 16.49 1.05
CA HIS A 51 -1.70 17.33 1.15
C HIS A 51 -2.92 16.56 1.70
N GLY A 52 -2.80 15.27 2.03
CA GLY A 52 -3.90 14.46 2.54
C GLY A 52 -4.99 14.16 1.50
N MET A 53 -4.67 14.27 0.20
CA MET A 53 -5.63 14.08 -0.90
C MET A 53 -5.28 12.84 -1.72
N LEU A 54 -6.32 12.05 -2.06
CA LEU A 54 -6.23 11.05 -3.13
C LEU A 54 -6.59 11.72 -4.45
N GLN A 55 -5.58 11.97 -5.28
CA GLN A 55 -5.74 12.70 -6.53
C GLN A 55 -6.51 11.86 -7.57
N SER A 56 -7.45 12.50 -8.29
CA SER A 56 -8.28 11.84 -9.30
C SER A 56 -7.54 11.50 -10.61
N GLY A 57 -6.31 11.98 -10.78
CA GLY A 57 -5.58 11.90 -12.05
C GLY A 57 -5.97 12.98 -13.08
N ALA A 58 -6.89 13.90 -12.77
CA ALA A 58 -7.43 14.87 -13.73
C ALA A 58 -6.36 15.73 -14.44
N ARG A 59 -5.29 16.12 -13.73
CA ARG A 59 -4.15 16.85 -14.31
C ARG A 59 -3.51 16.10 -15.48
N TYR A 60 -3.55 14.78 -15.45
CA TYR A 60 -2.89 13.89 -16.39
C TYR A 60 -3.84 13.34 -17.46
N ALA A 61 -5.13 13.70 -17.44
CA ALA A 61 -6.14 13.08 -18.29
C ALA A 61 -5.83 13.20 -19.79
N VAL A 62 -5.21 14.32 -20.21
CA VAL A 62 -4.89 14.61 -21.61
C VAL A 62 -3.45 14.27 -22.00
N THR A 63 -2.52 14.24 -21.04
CA THR A 63 -1.10 13.96 -21.30
C THR A 63 -0.76 12.49 -21.12
N GLU A 64 -1.36 11.84 -20.12
CA GLU A 64 -1.06 10.48 -19.67
C GLU A 64 -2.36 9.76 -19.27
N THR A 65 -3.25 9.55 -20.24
CA THR A 65 -4.62 9.08 -19.98
C THR A 65 -4.68 7.74 -19.23
N SER A 66 -3.75 6.82 -19.52
CA SER A 66 -3.64 5.54 -18.81
C SER A 66 -3.33 5.71 -17.32
N PHE A 67 -2.38 6.59 -17.00
CA PHE A 67 -2.00 6.93 -15.63
C PHE A 67 -3.14 7.63 -14.89
N ALA A 68 -3.83 8.56 -15.55
CA ALA A 68 -5.01 9.21 -14.99
C ALA A 68 -6.12 8.19 -14.64
N ALA A 69 -6.38 7.23 -15.54
CA ALA A 69 -7.35 6.18 -15.32
C ALA A 69 -6.95 5.22 -14.18
N GLU A 70 -5.66 4.96 -14.00
CA GLU A 70 -5.14 4.18 -12.86
C GLU A 70 -5.36 4.93 -11.54
N CYS A 71 -5.02 6.22 -11.46
CA CYS A 71 -5.25 7.06 -10.29
C CYS A 71 -6.73 7.06 -9.87
N TYR A 72 -7.64 7.23 -10.84
CA TYR A 72 -9.08 7.20 -10.59
C TYR A 72 -9.57 5.84 -10.08
N ARG A 73 -9.11 4.74 -10.69
CA ARG A 73 -9.43 3.37 -10.23
C ARG A 73 -8.93 3.12 -8.82
N GLU A 74 -7.69 3.49 -8.52
CA GLU A 74 -7.08 3.26 -7.21
C GLU A 74 -7.76 4.09 -6.12
N ARG A 75 -8.15 5.33 -6.41
CA ARG A 75 -8.99 6.13 -5.49
C ARG A 75 -10.27 5.40 -5.09
N ASN A 76 -10.94 4.77 -6.05
CA ASN A 76 -12.16 3.98 -5.80
C ASN A 76 -11.90 2.66 -5.05
N ILE A 77 -10.71 2.08 -5.19
CA ILE A 77 -10.30 0.88 -4.45
C ILE A 77 -10.02 1.25 -2.99
N ILE A 78 -9.22 2.29 -2.75
CA ILE A 78 -8.87 2.75 -1.39
C ILE A 78 -10.12 3.19 -0.63
N SER A 79 -11.08 3.86 -1.27
CA SER A 79 -12.35 4.25 -0.63
C SER A 79 -13.19 3.06 -0.20
N LYS A 80 -13.06 1.90 -0.86
CA LYS A 80 -13.71 0.66 -0.45
C LYS A 80 -12.95 -0.04 0.68
N ILE A 81 -11.61 0.01 0.65
CA ILE A 81 -10.75 -0.59 1.69
C ILE A 81 -10.97 0.09 3.05
N PHE A 82 -11.02 1.42 3.07
CA PHE A 82 -11.27 2.16 4.30
C PHE A 82 -12.18 3.39 4.07
N PRO A 83 -13.51 3.17 4.02
CA PRO A 83 -14.48 4.23 3.70
C PRO A 83 -14.44 5.43 4.63
N LYS A 84 -14.02 5.23 5.88
CA LYS A 84 -13.96 6.30 6.90
C LYS A 84 -12.79 7.27 6.70
N ALA A 85 -11.75 6.88 5.95
CA ALA A 85 -10.60 7.76 5.67
C ALA A 85 -10.73 8.55 4.37
N VAL A 86 -11.68 8.21 3.50
CA VAL A 86 -11.82 8.85 2.18
C VAL A 86 -13.19 9.49 2.07
N LYS A 87 -13.21 10.82 1.96
CA LYS A 87 -14.40 11.56 1.54
C LYS A 87 -14.32 11.74 0.02
N LEU A 88 -15.20 11.04 -0.70
CA LEU A 88 -15.21 11.08 -2.17
C LEU A 88 -15.83 12.34 -2.73
#